data_AF-A0A7S2LKV7-F1
#
_entry.id   AF-A0A7S2LKV7-F1
#
_cell.length_a   1.000
_cell.length_b   1.000
_cell.length_c   1.000
_cell.angle_alpha   90.00
_cell.angle_beta   90.00
_cell.angle_gamma   90.00
#
_symmetry.space_group_name_H-M   'P 1'
#
loop_
_entity.id
_entity.type
_entity.pdbx_description
1 polymer ?
#
loop_
_entity_poly.entity_id
_entity_poly.type
_entity_poly.pdbx_seq_one_letter_code
_entity_poly.pdbx_strand_id
1 'polypeptide(L)'
;MKLAISAALVGSASAWSTLTMKAQTPNSRRNILQKGAAIATAIAAPAAANAYAVPDLLYPFEALEPYIDAPTMKIHHDKHHGTYVANINKATEGKDEVDILELQLNALEAGPAYRNSGGGHYNHAFFWDEMAPPDEAKKTKPSAELEAAIDKAFGSLDEM
;
A
#
# COMPACT_ATOMS: atom_id res chain seq x y z
N MET A 1 31.05 -1.04 -75.21
CA MET A 1 30.44 0.28 -74.92
C MET A 1 31.05 0.80 -73.62
N LYS A 2 31.21 2.12 -73.52
CA LYS A 2 32.07 2.88 -72.59
C LYS A 2 31.80 2.68 -71.08
N LEU A 3 32.91 2.83 -70.35
CA LEU A 3 33.14 3.46 -69.05
C LEU A 3 32.73 2.80 -67.72
N ALA A 4 33.74 2.78 -66.84
CA ALA A 4 33.75 2.45 -65.43
C ALA A 4 33.18 3.57 -64.54
N ILE A 5 32.74 3.21 -63.33
CA ILE A 5 32.80 4.07 -62.14
C ILE A 5 33.21 3.22 -60.93
N SER A 6 34.29 3.66 -60.27
CA SER A 6 34.78 3.22 -58.96
C SER A 6 34.07 3.94 -57.81
N ALA A 7 33.93 3.25 -56.68
CA ALA A 7 34.07 3.74 -55.29
C ALA A 7 34.09 2.49 -54.38
N ALA A 8 35.22 2.12 -53.75
CA ALA A 8 35.68 2.53 -52.41
C ALA A 8 34.65 2.21 -51.30
N LEU A 9 34.94 1.63 -50.14
CA LEU A 9 36.11 1.05 -49.46
C LEU A 9 35.53 0.41 -48.15
N VAL A 10 36.36 -0.32 -47.38
CA VAL A 10 36.10 -0.84 -46.01
C VAL A 10 35.23 -2.11 -45.96
N GLY A 11 35.60 -3.23 -45.34
CA GLY A 11 36.70 -3.53 -44.43
C GLY A 11 36.19 -4.43 -43.31
N SER A 12 36.97 -5.48 -43.03
CA SER A 12 36.96 -6.31 -41.82
C SER A 12 35.95 -7.48 -41.72
N ALA A 13 36.51 -8.69 -41.83
CA ALA A 13 35.90 -9.94 -41.44
C ALA A 13 35.82 -10.04 -39.91
N SER A 14 34.64 -10.39 -39.39
CA SER A 14 34.41 -10.71 -37.99
C SER A 14 34.85 -12.15 -37.71
N ALA A 15 35.95 -12.30 -36.96
CA ALA A 15 36.37 -13.57 -36.38
C ALA A 15 35.45 -13.91 -35.20
N TRP A 16 34.76 -15.05 -35.30
CA TRP A 16 34.02 -15.64 -34.20
C TRP A 16 35.03 -16.37 -33.29
N SER A 17 35.34 -15.80 -32.13
CA SER A 17 36.11 -16.50 -31.10
C SER A 17 35.18 -17.31 -30.21
N THR A 18 35.41 -18.62 -30.15
CA THR A 18 34.77 -19.54 -29.22
C THR A 18 35.31 -19.31 -27.81
N LEU A 19 34.47 -18.77 -26.93
CA LEU A 19 34.78 -18.65 -25.50
C LEU A 19 34.49 -20.00 -24.82
N THR A 20 35.54 -20.67 -24.35
CA THR A 20 35.45 -21.82 -23.47
C THR A 20 35.11 -21.34 -22.06
N MET A 21 33.92 -21.68 -21.55
CA MET A 21 33.56 -21.43 -20.14
C MET A 21 34.31 -22.42 -19.24
N LYS A 22 35.24 -21.91 -18.43
CA LYS A 22 35.75 -22.63 -17.25
C LYS A 22 34.68 -22.56 -16.14
N ALA A 23 34.30 -23.71 -15.60
CA ALA A 23 33.41 -23.80 -14.45
C ALA A 23 34.04 -23.11 -13.23
N GLN A 24 33.30 -22.20 -12.60
CA GLN A 24 33.70 -21.48 -11.40
C GLN A 24 33.08 -22.15 -10.18
N THR A 25 33.90 -22.48 -9.19
CA THR A 25 33.49 -23.14 -7.94
C THR A 25 32.59 -22.26 -7.08
N PRO A 26 31.73 -22.83 -6.20
CA PRO A 26 30.75 -22.05 -5.45
C PRO A 26 31.43 -21.26 -4.33
N ASN A 27 31.30 -19.93 -4.36
CA ASN A 27 31.66 -19.07 -3.24
C ASN A 27 30.72 -19.33 -2.05
N SER A 28 31.23 -20.01 -1.03
CA SER A 28 30.58 -20.13 0.28
C SER A 28 30.52 -18.76 0.96
N ARG A 29 29.35 -18.37 1.47
CA ARG A 29 29.00 -17.08 2.06
C ARG A 29 29.69 -16.81 3.42
N ARG A 30 31.00 -16.99 3.53
CA ARG A 30 31.71 -16.95 4.82
C ARG A 30 32.96 -16.09 4.90
N ASN A 31 33.18 -15.13 3.98
CA ASN A 31 34.41 -14.32 4.04
C ASN A 31 34.27 -12.83 3.73
N ILE A 32 33.22 -12.17 4.24
CA ILE A 32 33.17 -10.71 4.32
C ILE A 32 32.82 -10.32 5.76
N LEU A 33 33.81 -10.40 6.65
CA LEU A 33 33.77 -9.73 7.95
C LEU A 33 35.19 -9.75 8.57
N GLN A 34 36.06 -8.91 8.06
CA GLN A 34 37.21 -8.41 8.82
C GLN A 34 37.81 -7.20 8.11
N LYS A 35 37.48 -6.00 8.61
CA LYS A 35 38.34 -4.83 8.85
C LYS A 35 37.51 -3.55 8.87
N GLY A 36 37.58 -2.83 9.98
CA GLY A 36 37.09 -1.46 10.10
C GLY A 36 36.10 -1.25 11.24
N ALA A 37 36.59 -1.26 12.48
CA ALA A 37 35.86 -0.69 13.61
C ALA A 37 35.97 0.85 13.52
N ALA A 38 34.87 1.50 13.20
CA ALA A 38 34.64 2.91 13.49
C ALA A 38 33.35 2.98 14.31
N ILE A 39 33.47 3.19 15.62
CA ILE A 39 32.33 3.44 16.50
C ILE A 39 31.94 4.89 16.27
N ALA A 40 31.09 5.13 15.28
CA ALA A 40 30.26 6.33 15.25
C ALA A 40 29.00 5.99 16.05
N THR A 41 28.90 6.50 17.28
CA THR A 41 27.66 6.48 18.03
C THR A 41 26.71 7.49 17.40
N ALA A 42 26.12 7.13 16.25
CA ALA A 42 24.91 7.78 15.81
C ALA A 42 23.85 7.44 16.86
N ILE A 43 23.45 8.42 17.65
CA ILE A 43 22.19 8.36 18.37
C ILE A 43 21.15 8.34 17.25
N ALA A 44 20.74 7.14 16.83
CA ALA A 44 19.55 6.99 16.03
C ALA A 44 18.42 7.58 16.87
N ALA A 45 17.91 8.74 16.45
CA ALA A 45 16.58 9.14 16.88
C ALA A 45 15.68 7.91 16.65
N PRO A 46 14.82 7.54 17.60
CA PRO A 46 13.89 6.44 17.37
C PRO A 46 13.20 6.75 16.05
N ALA A 47 13.24 5.80 15.10
CA ALA A 47 12.41 5.88 13.92
C ALA A 47 11.01 6.18 14.44
N ALA A 48 10.44 7.33 14.07
CA ALA A 48 9.16 7.75 14.57
C ALA A 48 8.20 6.56 14.44
N ALA A 49 7.58 6.16 15.55
CA ALA A 49 6.51 5.17 15.47
C ALA A 49 5.50 5.71 14.45
N ASN A 50 5.08 4.87 13.51
CA ASN A 50 4.05 5.25 12.56
C ASN A 50 2.80 5.66 13.37
N ALA A 51 2.38 6.92 13.25
CA ALA A 51 1.23 7.48 13.97
C ALA A 51 -0.08 6.72 13.67
N TYR A 52 -0.17 6.09 12.49
CA TYR A 52 -1.34 5.37 12.02
C TYR A 52 -0.99 3.95 11.58
N ALA A 53 -1.92 3.02 11.76
CA ALA A 53 -1.80 1.62 11.34
C ALA A 53 -3.07 1.17 10.61
N VAL A 54 -2.92 0.17 9.73
CA VAL A 54 -4.09 -0.52 9.18
C VAL A 54 -4.68 -1.37 10.31
N PRO A 55 -5.96 -1.20 10.68
CA PRO A 55 -6.60 -1.99 11.72
C PRO A 55 -6.71 -3.45 11.26
N ASP A 56 -6.63 -4.40 12.19
CA ASP A 56 -6.93 -5.79 11.88
C ASP A 56 -8.41 -5.95 11.56
N LEU A 57 -8.74 -6.81 10.58
CA LEU A 57 -10.13 -7.17 10.31
C LEU A 57 -10.70 -8.00 11.47
N LEU A 58 -11.95 -7.73 11.84
CA LEU A 58 -12.69 -8.49 12.86
C LEU A 58 -13.18 -9.86 12.37
N TYR A 59 -12.94 -10.16 11.10
CA TYR A 59 -13.39 -11.36 10.40
C TYR A 59 -12.36 -11.74 9.30
N PRO A 60 -12.32 -13.02 8.87
CA PRO A 60 -11.41 -13.45 7.80
C PRO A 60 -11.79 -12.86 6.44
N PHE A 61 -10.85 -12.85 5.49
CA PHE A 61 -11.04 -12.20 4.18
C PHE A 61 -12.22 -12.75 3.36
N GLU A 62 -12.54 -14.03 3.52
CA GLU A 62 -13.65 -14.74 2.86
C GLU A 62 -15.00 -14.57 3.57
N ALA A 63 -15.04 -13.92 4.74
CA ALA A 63 -16.23 -13.89 5.58
C ALA A 63 -17.43 -13.15 4.95
N LEU A 64 -17.18 -12.32 3.94
CA LEU A 64 -18.19 -11.49 3.26
C LEU A 64 -18.71 -12.13 1.97
N GLU A 65 -18.24 -13.33 1.62
CA GLU A 65 -18.79 -14.07 0.48
C GLU A 65 -20.27 -14.45 0.69
N PRO A 66 -21.10 -14.47 -0.37
CA PRO A 66 -20.75 -14.26 -1.78
C PRO A 66 -20.79 -12.79 -2.24
N TYR A 67 -20.91 -11.82 -1.31
CA TYR A 67 -21.15 -10.42 -1.66
C TYR A 67 -19.86 -9.65 -1.95
N ILE A 68 -18.78 -9.96 -1.23
CA ILE A 68 -17.43 -9.46 -1.51
C ILE A 68 -16.46 -10.63 -1.46
N ASP A 69 -15.72 -10.84 -2.55
CA ASP A 69 -14.78 -11.95 -2.67
C ASP A 69 -13.48 -11.72 -1.87
N ALA A 70 -12.86 -12.81 -1.40
CA ALA A 70 -11.63 -12.75 -0.62
C ALA A 70 -10.45 -12.05 -1.34
N PRO A 71 -10.21 -12.24 -2.66
CA PRO A 71 -9.20 -11.47 -3.39
C PRO A 71 -9.42 -9.95 -3.31
N THR A 72 -10.66 -9.48 -3.50
CA THR A 72 -11.02 -8.06 -3.33
C THR A 72 -10.69 -7.60 -1.92
N MET A 73 -11.14 -8.33 -0.88
CA MET A 73 -10.88 -7.97 0.52
C MET A 73 -9.38 -7.85 0.81
N LYS A 74 -8.58 -8.81 0.34
CA LYS A 74 -7.13 -8.82 0.54
C LYS A 74 -6.45 -7.62 -0.13
N ILE A 75 -6.84 -7.28 -1.36
CA ILE A 75 -6.24 -6.16 -2.09
C ILE A 75 -6.72 -4.81 -1.51
N HIS A 76 -8.00 -4.69 -1.21
CA HIS A 76 -8.59 -3.46 -0.65
C HIS A 76 -8.03 -3.13 0.73
N HIS A 77 -7.89 -4.14 1.60
CA HIS A 77 -7.30 -3.98 2.92
C HIS A 77 -5.77 -3.83 2.86
N ASP A 78 -5.03 -4.85 2.41
CA ASP A 78 -3.57 -4.87 2.56
C ASP A 78 -2.86 -3.86 1.64
N LYS A 79 -3.46 -3.51 0.49
CA LYS A 79 -2.84 -2.64 -0.52
C LYS A 79 -3.44 -1.26 -0.55
N HIS A 80 -4.74 -1.12 -0.77
CA HIS A 80 -5.35 0.21 -0.90
C HIS A 80 -5.34 0.95 0.45
N HIS A 81 -5.88 0.34 1.52
CA HIS A 81 -5.82 0.93 2.85
C HIS A 81 -4.37 1.10 3.33
N GLY A 82 -3.53 0.08 3.14
CA GLY A 82 -2.09 0.16 3.46
C GLY A 82 -1.35 1.32 2.77
N THR A 83 -1.71 1.67 1.53
CA THR A 83 -1.13 2.81 0.82
C THR A 83 -1.54 4.14 1.44
N TYR A 84 -2.81 4.29 1.85
CA TYR A 84 -3.26 5.50 2.55
C TYR A 84 -2.53 5.69 3.88
N VAL A 85 -2.42 4.62 4.67
CA VAL A 85 -1.68 4.64 5.95
C VAL A 85 -0.21 5.01 5.75
N ALA A 86 0.47 4.42 4.77
CA ALA A 86 1.86 4.75 4.47
C ALA A 86 2.04 6.23 4.08
N ASN A 87 1.13 6.77 3.27
CA ASN A 87 1.21 8.15 2.80
C ASN A 87 0.88 9.16 3.90
N ILE A 88 -0.09 8.89 4.78
CA ILE A 88 -0.42 9.81 5.86
C ILE A 88 0.65 9.81 6.96
N ASN A 89 1.23 8.65 7.28
CA ASN A 89 2.39 8.57 8.18
C ASN A 89 3.57 9.40 7.64
N LYS A 90 3.86 9.30 6.34
CA LYS A 90 4.89 10.15 5.72
C LYS A 90 4.56 11.64 5.82
N ALA A 91 3.29 12.02 5.70
CA ALA A 91 2.85 13.42 5.77
C ALA A 91 2.79 14.00 7.20
N THR A 92 2.86 13.12 8.21
CA THR A 92 2.83 13.45 9.64
C THR A 92 4.14 13.13 10.35
N GLU A 93 5.16 12.68 9.62
CA GLU A 93 6.48 12.38 10.16
C GLU A 93 7.08 13.58 10.91
N GLY A 94 7.48 13.36 12.16
CA GLY A 94 8.05 14.40 13.03
C GLY A 94 7.05 15.42 13.57
N LYS A 95 5.74 15.20 13.38
CA LYS A 95 4.66 15.97 14.03
C LYS A 95 4.14 15.23 15.25
N ASP A 96 3.45 15.95 16.12
CA ASP A 96 2.71 15.35 17.22
C ASP A 96 1.63 14.42 16.66
N GLU A 97 1.49 13.25 17.28
CA GLU A 97 0.46 12.29 16.95
C GLU A 97 -0.90 12.80 17.41
N VAL A 98 -1.87 12.80 16.50
CA VAL A 98 -3.27 13.13 16.76
C VAL A 98 -4.17 12.05 16.17
N ASP A 99 -5.35 11.90 16.75
CA ASP A 99 -6.35 10.95 16.24
C ASP A 99 -6.71 11.28 14.78
N ILE A 100 -6.99 10.24 13.98
CA ILE A 100 -7.27 10.43 12.56
C ILE A 100 -8.50 11.29 12.31
N LEU A 101 -9.53 11.21 13.17
CA LEU A 101 -10.72 12.04 13.07
C LEU A 101 -10.40 13.50 13.36
N GLU A 102 -9.59 13.76 14.39
CA GLU A 102 -9.11 15.11 14.70
C GLU A 102 -8.28 15.70 13.55
N LEU A 103 -7.41 14.88 12.96
CA LEU A 103 -6.64 15.24 11.77
C LEU A 103 -7.53 15.65 10.59
N GLN A 104 -8.68 14.98 10.43
CA GLN A 104 -9.61 15.22 9.33
C GLN A 104 -10.42 16.52 9.45
N LEU A 105 -10.54 17.12 10.64
CA LEU A 105 -11.29 18.36 10.84
C LEU A 105 -10.75 19.54 10.01
N ASN A 106 -9.45 19.55 9.70
CA ASN A 106 -8.78 20.59 8.91
C ASN A 106 -8.12 20.05 7.64
N ALA A 107 -8.56 18.88 7.15
CA ALA A 107 -7.86 18.16 6.08
C ALA A 107 -7.89 18.89 4.73
N LEU A 108 -8.91 19.70 4.47
CA LEU A 108 -9.00 20.49 3.24
C LEU A 108 -7.91 21.57 3.20
N GLU A 109 -7.70 22.25 4.31
CA GLU A 109 -6.71 23.30 4.51
C GLU A 109 -5.29 22.74 4.61
N ALA A 110 -5.13 21.58 5.25
CA ALA A 110 -3.84 20.90 5.43
C ALA A 110 -3.30 20.26 4.12
N GLY A 111 -4.15 20.14 3.11
CA GLY A 111 -3.75 19.80 1.75
C GLY A 111 -3.91 18.32 1.37
N PRO A 112 -3.46 17.94 0.15
CA PRO A 112 -3.88 16.70 -0.48
C PRO A 112 -3.53 15.41 0.28
N ALA A 113 -2.41 15.39 1.01
CA ALA A 113 -2.05 14.20 1.78
C ALA A 113 -3.03 13.94 2.94
N TYR A 114 -3.41 15.00 3.67
CA TYR A 114 -4.34 14.93 4.80
C TYR A 114 -5.74 14.58 4.31
N ARG A 115 -6.20 15.28 3.26
CA ARG A 115 -7.50 15.02 2.62
C ARG A 115 -7.60 13.63 2.01
N ASN A 116 -6.65 13.25 1.16
CA ASN A 116 -6.78 12.03 0.37
C ASN A 116 -6.31 10.79 1.15
N SER A 117 -5.17 10.88 1.84
CA SER A 117 -4.60 9.72 2.54
C SER A 117 -5.09 9.63 3.98
N GLY A 118 -5.24 10.75 4.68
CA GLY A 118 -5.90 10.74 5.99
C GLY A 118 -7.38 10.38 5.87
N GLY A 119 -8.11 11.01 4.95
CA GLY A 119 -9.49 10.64 4.66
C GLY A 119 -9.62 9.20 4.12
N GLY A 120 -8.67 8.76 3.30
CA GLY A 120 -8.59 7.38 2.85
C GLY A 120 -8.43 6.38 4.01
N HIS A 121 -7.54 6.67 4.97
CA HIS A 121 -7.38 5.85 6.17
C HIS A 121 -8.67 5.80 7.01
N TYR A 122 -9.25 6.97 7.33
CA TYR A 122 -10.50 7.05 8.11
C TYR A 122 -11.64 6.28 7.45
N ASN A 123 -11.89 6.52 6.16
CA ASN A 123 -13.00 5.90 5.44
C ASN A 123 -12.88 4.37 5.38
N HIS A 124 -11.66 3.84 5.20
CA HIS A 124 -11.47 2.38 5.15
C HIS A 124 -11.57 1.76 6.54
N ALA A 125 -10.99 2.38 7.57
CA ALA A 125 -11.14 1.91 8.95
C ALA A 125 -12.63 1.82 9.34
N PHE A 126 -13.41 2.86 9.03
CA PHE A 126 -14.86 2.85 9.23
C PHE A 126 -15.56 1.77 8.39
N PHE A 127 -15.20 1.62 7.11
CA PHE A 127 -15.79 0.60 6.23
C PHE A 127 -15.60 -0.83 6.74
N TRP A 128 -14.45 -1.15 7.35
CA TRP A 128 -14.22 -2.49 7.91
C TRP A 128 -15.00 -2.74 9.21
N ASP A 129 -15.24 -1.70 10.00
CA ASP A 129 -15.97 -1.79 11.28
C ASP A 129 -17.48 -1.99 11.08
N GLU A 130 -18.04 -1.39 10.02
CA GLU A 130 -19.48 -1.45 9.72
C GLU A 130 -19.92 -2.70 8.93
N MET A 131 -18.99 -3.59 8.62
CA MET A 131 -19.26 -4.81 7.84
C MET A 131 -19.31 -6.04 8.76
N ALA A 132 -20.14 -7.00 8.41
CA ALA A 132 -20.27 -8.26 9.15
C ALA A 132 -20.49 -9.45 8.20
N PRO A 133 -20.11 -10.68 8.60
CA PRO A 133 -20.44 -11.87 7.84
C PRO A 133 -21.95 -11.95 7.55
N PRO A 134 -22.39 -12.42 6.37
CA PRO A 134 -23.80 -12.32 5.97
C PRO A 134 -24.81 -12.94 6.93
N ASP A 135 -24.44 -14.05 7.58
CA ASP A 135 -25.32 -14.72 8.54
C ASP A 135 -25.39 -14.01 9.90
N GLU A 136 -24.47 -13.10 10.18
CA GLU A 136 -24.53 -12.17 11.31
C GLU A 136 -25.32 -10.93 10.91
N ALA A 137 -25.01 -10.34 9.75
CA ALA A 137 -25.69 -9.15 9.23
C ALA A 137 -27.22 -9.34 9.14
N LYS A 138 -27.71 -10.50 8.67
CA LYS A 138 -29.14 -10.82 8.60
C LYS A 138 -29.87 -10.82 9.96
N LYS A 139 -29.13 -10.92 11.07
CA LYS A 139 -29.68 -10.90 12.44
C LYS A 139 -29.66 -9.51 13.05
N THR A 140 -28.99 -8.57 12.40
CA THR A 140 -28.92 -7.18 12.82
C THR A 140 -30.03 -6.37 12.18
N LYS A 141 -30.38 -5.27 12.82
CA LYS A 141 -31.25 -4.23 12.28
C LYS A 141 -30.80 -2.89 12.86
N PRO A 142 -31.18 -1.76 12.26
CA PRO A 142 -30.92 -0.45 12.86
C PRO A 142 -31.40 -0.41 14.31
N SER A 143 -30.67 0.34 15.15
CA SER A 143 -31.16 0.62 16.51
C SER A 143 -32.50 1.35 16.43
N ALA A 144 -33.32 1.30 17.48
CA ALA A 144 -34.63 1.97 17.46
C ALA A 144 -34.52 3.48 17.17
N GLU A 145 -33.44 4.12 17.63
CA GLU A 145 -33.17 5.53 17.34
C GLU A 145 -32.81 5.76 15.87
N LEU A 146 -31.97 4.89 15.29
CA LEU A 146 -31.59 4.98 13.87
C LEU A 146 -32.75 4.63 12.94
N GLU A 147 -33.52 3.58 13.25
CA GLU A 147 -34.75 3.19 12.53
C GLU A 147 -35.73 4.36 12.47
N ALA A 148 -36.00 5.02 13.60
CA ALA A 148 -36.87 6.19 13.65
C ALA A 148 -36.31 7.40 12.86
N ALA A 149 -34.99 7.59 12.85
CA ALA A 149 -34.35 8.64 12.05
C ALA A 149 -34.48 8.37 10.54
N ILE A 150 -34.33 7.11 10.13
CA ILE A 150 -34.50 6.66 8.74
C ILE A 150 -35.95 6.85 8.30
N ASP A 151 -36.92 6.37 9.07
CA ASP A 151 -38.34 6.50 8.75
C ASP A 151 -38.76 7.97 8.61
N LYS A 152 -38.22 8.84 9.47
CA LYS A 152 -38.49 10.28 9.41
C LYS A 152 -37.91 10.95 8.16
N ALA A 153 -36.72 10.54 7.73
CA ALA A 153 -35.99 11.19 6.64
C ALA A 153 -36.35 10.63 5.26
N PHE A 154 -36.58 9.31 5.17
CA PHE A 154 -36.71 8.56 3.93
C PHE A 154 -38.04 7.79 3.82
N GLY A 155 -38.86 7.78 4.87
CA GLY A 155 -40.15 7.10 4.91
C GLY A 155 -40.07 5.66 5.41
N SER A 156 -39.08 4.88 4.95
CA SER A 156 -38.75 3.55 5.48
C SER A 156 -37.33 3.14 5.10
N LEU A 157 -36.82 2.06 5.71
CA LEU A 157 -35.55 1.45 5.33
C LEU A 157 -35.54 0.94 3.87
N ASP A 158 -36.66 0.40 3.38
CA ASP A 158 -36.77 -0.14 2.02
C ASP A 158 -36.78 0.95 0.94
N GLU A 159 -37.12 2.20 1.31
CA GLU A 159 -37.19 3.35 0.40
C GLU A 159 -35.93 4.22 0.41
N MET A 160 -35.02 4.01 1.36
CA MET A 160 -33.74 4.74 1.48
C MET A 160 -32.72 4.27 0.44
#